data_AF-D3NT23-F1
#
_entry.id   AF-D3NT23-F1
#
_cell.length_a   1.000
_cell.length_b   1.000
_cell.length_c   1.000
_cell.angle_alpha   90.00
_cell.angle_beta   90.00
_cell.angle_gamma   90.00
#
_symmetry.space_group_name_H-M   'P 1'
#
loop_
_entity.id
_entity.type
_entity.pdbx_description
1 polymer ?
#
loop_
_entity_poly.entity_id
_entity_poly.type
_entity_poly.pdbx_seq_one_letter_code
_entity_poly.pdbx_strand_id
1 'polypeptide(L)'
;MAERDPKEIDELRTIIQAHQAWLKRPSSGRRADLSFRNLSRLNLERVSLAGAKLAGANLSNTRMVKADLSQADLFGADMEAVNLTGAILTGADLRGANLHRALLTDANLRGADFRAGELVDSGGPEAGQKVTRGTGTTRLTEAKMERSILAGANFAGCDLTGADLNDADLTGAELTSAVLMGTDFCGANLDGVVFGNTVMDNATLTRTFIPFALPPDAIVQPNYTAMPVAEFLALVEQHERWVDSGGAEGARLDLDLVSVAGADLHGRTLAAARLRRCRLPGARLTKASLEMAELSYIDLDEADLRDAVLRGATLRRAYLAHTLMNGVDARPVALAGGRDWPANFEGADFSDADLRDSTMGPAVVRGAVFTNALTEGAGIDMPEASSPFPPPPPEERRRQKRFVRPGMVVHTDHGSFPARNWSVGGLCLLAVNQPYQRGQTFQARVVLADKQEVAAVANLVVLHRDEERGQLSVRFHQYGDDLKSLLKAAFLEHQKMAG
;
A
#
# COMPACT_ATOMS: atom_id res chain seq x y z
N MET A 1 -18.16 -4.21 -18.61
CA MET A 1 -17.90 -4.63 -20.01
C MET A 1 -18.65 -3.81 -21.06
N ALA A 2 -19.50 -2.83 -20.69
CA ALA A 2 -20.38 -2.13 -21.63
C ALA A 2 -19.72 -1.07 -22.54
N GLU A 3 -18.41 -0.82 -22.42
CA GLU A 3 -17.71 0.27 -23.14
C GLU A 3 -16.56 -0.21 -24.07
N ARG A 4 -16.38 -1.52 -24.27
CA ARG A 4 -15.29 -2.07 -25.10
C ARG A 4 -15.81 -2.65 -26.41
N ASP A 5 -15.05 -2.48 -27.49
CA ASP A 5 -15.34 -3.10 -28.78
C ASP A 5 -15.32 -4.64 -28.62
N PRO A 6 -16.42 -5.34 -28.97
CA PRO A 6 -16.47 -6.79 -28.96
C PRO A 6 -15.32 -7.46 -29.73
N LYS A 7 -14.82 -6.83 -30.80
CA LYS A 7 -13.69 -7.35 -31.59
C LYS A 7 -12.40 -7.35 -30.78
N GLU A 8 -12.10 -6.28 -30.06
CA GLU A 8 -10.92 -6.19 -29.18
C GLU A 8 -10.97 -7.27 -28.09
N ILE A 9 -12.16 -7.50 -27.50
CA ILE A 9 -12.36 -8.56 -26.50
C ILE A 9 -12.07 -9.94 -27.10
N ASP A 10 -12.53 -10.20 -28.32
CA ASP A 10 -12.33 -11.48 -28.98
C ASP A 10 -10.86 -11.70 -29.41
N GLU A 11 -10.18 -10.64 -29.85
CA GLU A 11 -8.74 -10.67 -30.10
C GLU A 11 -7.94 -11.00 -28.84
N LEU A 12 -8.21 -10.30 -27.72
CA LEU A 12 -7.55 -10.57 -26.44
C LEU A 12 -7.82 -12.00 -25.96
N ARG A 13 -9.07 -12.47 -26.09
CA ARG A 13 -9.44 -13.85 -25.78
C ARG A 13 -8.64 -14.85 -26.61
N THR A 14 -8.51 -14.61 -27.91
CA THR A 14 -7.76 -15.46 -28.83
C THR A 14 -6.28 -15.52 -28.45
N ILE A 15 -5.67 -14.38 -28.11
CA ILE A 15 -4.28 -14.32 -27.64
C ILE A 15 -4.11 -15.13 -26.36
N ILE A 16 -4.98 -14.93 -25.37
CA ILE A 16 -4.91 -15.62 -24.08
C ILE A 16 -5.13 -17.13 -24.25
N GLN A 17 -6.07 -17.56 -25.08
CA GLN A 17 -6.32 -18.98 -25.38
C GLN A 17 -5.12 -19.64 -26.05
N ALA A 18 -4.51 -18.96 -27.03
CA ALA A 18 -3.29 -19.45 -27.67
C ALA A 18 -2.12 -19.54 -26.67
N HIS A 19 -2.07 -18.64 -25.68
CA HIS A 19 -1.09 -18.72 -24.60
C HIS A 19 -1.37 -19.87 -23.62
N GLN A 20 -2.62 -20.12 -23.26
CA GLN A 20 -2.99 -21.30 -22.46
C GLN A 20 -2.58 -22.61 -23.15
N ALA A 21 -2.76 -22.70 -24.47
CA ALA A 21 -2.32 -23.85 -25.24
C ALA A 21 -0.79 -23.96 -25.28
N TRP A 22 -0.08 -22.84 -25.42
CA TRP A 22 1.39 -22.78 -25.38
C TRP A 22 1.97 -23.25 -24.03
N LEU A 23 1.37 -22.85 -22.91
CA LEU A 23 1.78 -23.27 -21.56
C LEU A 23 1.66 -24.80 -21.37
N LYS A 24 0.64 -25.43 -21.98
CA LYS A 24 0.48 -26.89 -21.95
C LYS A 24 1.48 -27.60 -22.86
N ARG A 25 1.67 -27.08 -24.07
CA ARG A 25 2.62 -27.59 -25.06
C ARG A 25 3.04 -26.46 -26.00
N PRO A 26 4.34 -26.11 -26.08
CA PRO A 26 4.80 -24.97 -26.87
C PRO A 26 4.40 -25.00 -28.36
N SER A 27 4.20 -26.19 -28.94
CA SER A 27 3.78 -26.36 -30.34
C SER A 27 2.28 -26.20 -30.59
N SER A 28 1.43 -26.09 -29.55
CA SER A 28 -0.04 -25.97 -29.70
C SER A 28 -0.58 -24.55 -29.57
N GLY A 29 0.31 -23.56 -29.45
CA GLY A 29 -0.08 -22.17 -29.27
C GLY A 29 1.11 -21.23 -29.42
N ARG A 30 0.95 -19.99 -28.94
CA ARG A 30 2.01 -19.00 -28.90
C ARG A 30 2.05 -18.28 -27.57
N ARG A 31 3.24 -17.89 -27.11
CA ARG A 31 3.43 -16.99 -25.97
C ARG A 31 2.63 -15.71 -26.21
N ALA A 32 1.86 -15.26 -25.21
CA ALA A 32 1.05 -14.06 -25.34
C ALA A 32 1.95 -12.83 -25.54
N ASP A 33 1.62 -12.03 -26.56
CA ASP A 33 2.11 -10.67 -26.71
C ASP A 33 0.94 -9.71 -26.53
N LEU A 34 0.92 -9.12 -25.34
CA LEU A 34 -0.07 -8.16 -24.86
C LEU A 34 0.56 -6.78 -24.64
N SER A 35 1.76 -6.56 -25.17
CA SER A 35 2.50 -5.31 -25.03
C SER A 35 1.66 -4.14 -25.57
N PHE A 36 1.61 -3.04 -24.82
CA PHE A 36 0.83 -1.82 -25.13
C PHE A 36 -0.68 -2.02 -25.31
N ARG A 37 -1.23 -3.20 -24.98
CA ARG A 37 -2.67 -3.44 -25.11
C ARG A 37 -3.44 -2.91 -23.92
N ASN A 38 -4.71 -2.59 -24.15
CA ASN A 38 -5.63 -2.20 -23.09
C ASN A 38 -6.34 -3.43 -22.51
N LEU A 39 -6.00 -3.81 -21.28
CA LEU A 39 -6.64 -4.88 -20.48
C LEU A 39 -7.42 -4.32 -19.26
N SER A 40 -7.45 -3.01 -19.07
CA SER A 40 -8.12 -2.34 -17.95
C SER A 40 -9.55 -2.85 -17.68
N ARG A 41 -9.89 -3.00 -16.41
CA ARG A 41 -11.23 -3.43 -15.93
C ARG A 41 -11.68 -4.81 -16.43
N LEU A 42 -10.81 -5.61 -17.03
CA LEU A 42 -11.14 -6.99 -17.40
C LEU A 42 -11.13 -7.91 -16.16
N ASN A 43 -11.81 -9.04 -16.27
CA ASN A 43 -11.68 -10.13 -15.32
C ASN A 43 -10.79 -11.23 -15.91
N LEU A 44 -9.60 -11.36 -15.36
CA LEU A 44 -8.57 -12.35 -15.68
C LEU A 44 -8.22 -13.17 -14.43
N GLU A 45 -9.18 -13.37 -13.54
CA GLU A 45 -9.03 -14.22 -12.36
C GLU A 45 -8.55 -15.62 -12.75
N ARG A 46 -7.49 -16.09 -12.07
CA ARG A 46 -6.88 -17.41 -12.25
C ARG A 46 -6.33 -17.71 -13.65
N VAL A 47 -6.20 -16.71 -14.52
CA VAL A 47 -5.55 -16.87 -15.82
C VAL A 47 -4.04 -17.03 -15.60
N SER A 48 -3.40 -17.96 -16.33
CA SER A 48 -1.94 -18.01 -16.38
C SER A 48 -1.44 -17.23 -17.59
N LEU A 49 -0.73 -16.15 -17.30
CA LEU A 49 0.06 -15.34 -18.21
C LEU A 49 1.56 -15.52 -17.89
N ALA A 50 1.96 -16.71 -17.44
CA ALA A 50 3.33 -17.01 -17.09
C ALA A 50 4.25 -16.80 -18.30
N GLY A 51 5.25 -15.94 -18.12
CA GLY A 51 6.14 -15.51 -19.18
C GLY A 51 5.47 -14.59 -20.20
N ALA A 52 4.21 -14.17 -20.13
CA ALA A 52 3.65 -13.31 -21.18
C ALA A 52 4.42 -11.98 -21.34
N LYS A 53 4.39 -11.39 -22.54
CA LYS A 53 4.86 -10.02 -22.77
C LYS A 53 3.71 -9.06 -22.53
N LEU A 54 3.85 -8.18 -21.56
CA LEU A 54 2.86 -7.19 -21.12
C LEU A 54 3.51 -5.80 -20.96
N ALA A 55 4.68 -5.57 -21.59
CA ALA A 55 5.37 -4.29 -21.51
C ALA A 55 4.46 -3.15 -21.97
N GLY A 56 4.33 -2.11 -21.15
CA GLY A 56 3.47 -0.96 -21.41
C GLY A 56 1.96 -1.26 -21.49
N ALA A 57 1.52 -2.46 -21.11
CA ALA A 57 0.09 -2.80 -21.13
C ALA A 57 -0.68 -1.98 -20.08
N ASN A 58 -1.92 -1.61 -20.39
CA ASN A 58 -2.82 -0.98 -19.43
C ASN A 58 -3.66 -2.06 -18.74
N LEU A 59 -3.31 -2.39 -17.50
CA LEU A 59 -3.97 -3.33 -16.59
C LEU A 59 -4.75 -2.61 -15.47
N SER A 60 -4.92 -1.29 -15.55
CA SER A 60 -5.58 -0.51 -14.50
C SER A 60 -6.96 -1.08 -14.15
N ASN A 61 -7.25 -1.21 -12.85
CA ASN A 61 -8.51 -1.75 -12.33
C ASN A 61 -8.87 -3.18 -12.80
N THR A 62 -7.92 -3.96 -13.32
CA THR A 62 -8.16 -5.34 -13.77
C THR A 62 -8.27 -6.29 -12.56
N ARG A 63 -9.20 -7.25 -12.60
CA ARG A 63 -9.26 -8.34 -11.62
C ARG A 63 -8.37 -9.49 -12.08
N MET A 64 -7.28 -9.74 -11.38
CA MET A 64 -6.28 -10.80 -11.63
C MET A 64 -6.04 -11.66 -10.38
N VAL A 65 -7.09 -11.85 -9.57
CA VAL A 65 -7.03 -12.65 -8.34
C VAL A 65 -6.51 -14.05 -8.67
N LYS A 66 -5.48 -14.50 -7.94
CA LYS A 66 -4.83 -15.81 -8.14
C LYS A 66 -4.36 -16.08 -9.59
N ALA A 67 -4.14 -15.04 -10.39
CA ALA A 67 -3.52 -15.18 -11.70
C ALA A 67 -2.05 -15.58 -11.54
N ASP A 68 -1.50 -16.21 -12.57
CA ASP A 68 -0.07 -16.55 -12.64
C ASP A 68 0.61 -15.66 -13.69
N LEU A 69 1.49 -14.79 -13.24
CA LEU A 69 2.32 -13.85 -13.99
C LEU A 69 3.80 -14.15 -13.75
N SER A 70 4.15 -15.37 -13.36
CA SER A 70 5.55 -15.76 -13.13
C SER A 70 6.38 -15.46 -14.37
N GLN A 71 7.52 -14.78 -14.20
CA GLN A 71 8.43 -14.39 -15.29
C GLN A 71 7.77 -13.53 -16.40
N ALA A 72 6.62 -12.93 -16.16
CA ALA A 72 6.00 -12.01 -17.11
C ALA A 72 6.83 -10.71 -17.23
N ASP A 73 6.87 -10.17 -18.45
CA ASP A 73 7.45 -8.86 -18.72
C ASP A 73 6.35 -7.80 -18.56
N LEU A 74 6.35 -7.09 -17.44
CA LEU A 74 5.42 -6.01 -17.09
C LEU A 74 6.13 -4.65 -17.09
N PHE A 75 7.25 -4.53 -17.82
CA PHE A 75 8.03 -3.30 -17.89
C PHE A 75 7.14 -2.11 -18.30
N GLY A 76 7.09 -1.07 -17.48
CA GLY A 76 6.30 0.14 -17.74
C GLY A 76 4.79 -0.08 -17.82
N ALA A 77 4.26 -1.22 -17.35
CA ALA A 77 2.82 -1.47 -17.39
C ALA A 77 2.06 -0.56 -16.42
N ASP A 78 0.88 -0.08 -16.84
CA ASP A 78 -0.02 0.65 -15.95
C ASP A 78 -0.92 -0.34 -15.20
N MET A 79 -0.66 -0.52 -13.92
CA MET A 79 -1.32 -1.49 -13.04
C MET A 79 -2.04 -0.80 -11.89
N GLU A 80 -2.42 0.47 -12.05
CA GLU A 80 -3.11 1.25 -11.02
C GLU A 80 -4.38 0.52 -10.54
N ALA A 81 -4.51 0.35 -9.22
CA ALA A 81 -5.64 -0.31 -8.59
C ALA A 81 -5.97 -1.72 -9.15
N VAL A 82 -4.99 -2.42 -9.74
CA VAL A 82 -5.16 -3.82 -10.15
C VAL A 82 -5.41 -4.71 -8.93
N ASN A 83 -6.25 -5.74 -9.06
CA ASN A 83 -6.42 -6.73 -8.00
C ASN A 83 -5.65 -8.01 -8.32
N LEU A 84 -4.48 -8.15 -7.70
CA LEU A 84 -3.56 -9.30 -7.76
C LEU A 84 -3.59 -10.13 -6.47
N THR A 85 -4.68 -10.11 -5.71
CA THR A 85 -4.78 -10.86 -4.45
C THR A 85 -4.48 -12.34 -4.68
N GLY A 86 -3.48 -12.89 -3.97
CA GLY A 86 -3.03 -14.28 -4.10
C GLY A 86 -2.43 -14.64 -5.45
N ALA A 87 -2.09 -13.68 -6.31
CA ALA A 87 -1.44 -13.93 -7.60
C ALA A 87 0.02 -14.37 -7.45
N ILE A 88 0.57 -15.00 -8.48
CA ILE A 88 1.97 -15.44 -8.54
C ILE A 88 2.70 -14.54 -9.53
N LEU A 89 3.69 -13.77 -9.08
CA LEU A 89 4.53 -12.88 -9.89
C LEU A 89 6.02 -13.21 -9.69
N THR A 90 6.36 -14.49 -9.47
CA THR A 90 7.73 -14.90 -9.17
C THR A 90 8.67 -14.53 -10.32
N GLY A 91 9.64 -13.67 -10.00
CA GLY A 91 10.60 -13.09 -10.94
C GLY A 91 10.00 -12.37 -12.14
N ALA A 92 8.81 -11.77 -11.98
CA ALA A 92 8.28 -10.85 -12.98
C ALA A 92 9.13 -9.57 -13.07
N ASP A 93 9.22 -9.00 -14.26
CA ASP A 93 9.87 -7.70 -14.50
C ASP A 93 8.81 -6.59 -14.39
N LEU A 94 8.84 -5.84 -13.29
CA LEU A 94 7.90 -4.75 -12.96
C LEU A 94 8.59 -3.38 -13.03
N ARG A 95 9.75 -3.30 -13.70
CA ARG A 95 10.51 -2.05 -13.77
C ARG A 95 9.70 -0.96 -14.48
N GLY A 96 9.59 0.21 -13.85
CA GLY A 96 8.78 1.33 -14.32
C GLY A 96 7.27 1.13 -14.27
N ALA A 97 6.76 0.03 -13.68
CA ALA A 97 5.33 -0.19 -13.58
C ALA A 97 4.65 0.78 -12.60
N ASN A 98 3.38 1.09 -12.85
CA ASN A 98 2.54 1.86 -11.93
C ASN A 98 1.63 0.92 -11.14
N LEU A 99 1.97 0.62 -9.90
CA LEU A 99 1.20 -0.21 -8.95
C LEU A 99 0.52 0.64 -7.87
N HIS A 100 0.29 1.93 -8.12
CA HIS A 100 -0.42 2.80 -7.18
C HIS A 100 -1.74 2.15 -6.76
N ARG A 101 -1.93 1.97 -5.45
CA ARG A 101 -3.12 1.36 -4.84
C ARG A 101 -3.46 -0.06 -5.33
N ALA A 102 -2.51 -0.79 -5.91
CA ALA A 102 -2.70 -2.19 -6.29
C ALA A 102 -2.99 -3.07 -5.06
N LEU A 103 -3.84 -4.09 -5.24
CA LEU A 103 -4.13 -5.09 -4.22
C LEU A 103 -3.27 -6.34 -4.48
N LEU A 104 -2.24 -6.53 -3.67
CA LEU A 104 -1.23 -7.58 -3.74
C LEU A 104 -1.23 -8.46 -2.47
N THR A 105 -2.30 -8.41 -1.70
CA THR A 105 -2.48 -9.20 -0.48
C THR A 105 -2.29 -10.69 -0.77
N ASP A 106 -1.46 -11.36 0.04
CA ASP A 106 -1.10 -12.78 -0.12
C ASP A 106 -0.45 -13.15 -1.49
N ALA A 107 -0.01 -12.18 -2.29
CA ALA A 107 0.63 -12.44 -3.58
C ALA A 107 2.10 -12.89 -3.42
N ASN A 108 2.59 -13.69 -4.37
CA ASN A 108 3.98 -14.17 -4.38
C ASN A 108 4.82 -13.44 -5.44
N LEU A 109 5.58 -12.43 -5.03
CA LEU A 109 6.49 -11.63 -5.87
C LEU A 109 7.96 -11.93 -5.58
N ARG A 110 8.27 -13.17 -5.16
CA ARG A 110 9.65 -13.60 -4.92
C ARG A 110 10.55 -13.27 -6.11
N GLY A 111 11.63 -12.56 -5.86
CA GLY A 111 12.62 -12.19 -6.88
C GLY A 111 12.10 -11.26 -7.99
N ALA A 112 10.93 -10.64 -7.83
CA ALA A 112 10.43 -9.67 -8.80
C ALA A 112 11.32 -8.42 -8.83
N ASP A 113 11.47 -7.83 -10.01
CA ASP A 113 12.31 -6.65 -10.22
C ASP A 113 11.44 -5.40 -10.37
N PHE A 114 11.48 -4.52 -9.37
CA PHE A 114 10.74 -3.25 -9.37
C PHE A 114 11.66 -2.06 -9.62
N ARG A 115 12.95 -2.23 -9.94
CA ARG A 115 13.86 -1.09 -10.13
C ARG A 115 13.30 -0.06 -11.11
N ALA A 116 13.83 1.15 -11.06
CA ALA A 116 13.51 2.14 -12.07
C ALA A 116 13.78 1.58 -13.48
N GLY A 117 12.78 1.66 -14.36
CA GLY A 117 12.91 1.39 -15.77
C GLY A 117 13.64 2.52 -16.46
N GLU A 118 14.96 2.44 -16.57
CA GLU A 118 15.70 3.32 -17.47
C GLU A 118 15.42 2.91 -18.91
N LEU A 119 14.61 3.70 -19.61
CA LEU A 119 14.59 3.69 -21.06
C LEU A 119 15.88 4.34 -21.53
N VAL A 120 16.92 3.54 -21.79
CA VAL A 120 18.09 4.03 -22.50
C VAL A 120 17.60 4.51 -23.86
N ASP A 121 17.75 5.80 -24.11
CA ASP A 121 17.40 6.42 -25.38
C ASP A 121 18.32 5.85 -26.45
N SER A 122 17.90 4.78 -27.12
CA SER A 122 18.55 4.33 -28.35
C SER A 122 18.15 5.31 -29.44
N GLY A 123 18.80 6.48 -29.46
CA GLY A 123 18.50 7.60 -30.33
C GLY A 123 18.32 7.18 -31.79
N GLY A 124 17.07 7.19 -32.25
CA GLY A 124 16.72 7.27 -33.66
C GLY A 124 16.27 8.70 -33.94
N PRO A 125 16.85 9.39 -34.94
CA PRO A 125 16.42 10.74 -35.27
C PRO A 125 15.16 10.61 -36.13
N GLU A 126 13.99 10.71 -35.52
CA GLU A 126 12.73 11.19 -36.14
C GLU A 126 11.52 10.79 -35.27
N ALA A 127 11.05 11.71 -34.42
CA ALA A 127 9.64 12.01 -34.22
C ALA A 127 9.51 13.05 -33.10
N GLY A 128 9.10 14.26 -33.46
CA GLY A 128 8.81 15.37 -32.56
C GLY A 128 7.56 15.16 -31.69
N GLN A 129 7.42 13.99 -31.07
CA GLN A 129 6.40 13.76 -30.06
C GLN A 129 7.05 13.84 -28.69
N LYS A 130 6.78 14.93 -27.96
CA LYS A 130 7.01 15.01 -26.51
C LYS A 130 6.13 13.95 -25.84
N VAL A 131 6.60 12.71 -25.81
CA VAL A 131 6.14 11.72 -24.85
C VAL A 131 6.66 12.23 -23.51
N THR A 132 5.76 12.65 -22.63
CA THR A 132 6.06 12.87 -21.22
C THR A 132 6.55 11.54 -20.66
N ARG A 133 7.86 11.30 -20.76
CA ARG A 133 8.58 10.19 -20.12
C ARG A 133 8.40 10.40 -18.62
N GLY A 134 7.38 9.77 -18.05
CA GLY A 134 7.28 9.60 -16.61
C GLY A 134 8.61 9.03 -16.13
N THR A 135 9.16 9.61 -15.07
CA THR A 135 10.36 9.11 -14.42
C THR A 135 10.22 7.59 -14.31
N GLY A 136 11.16 6.83 -14.85
CA GLY A 136 11.10 5.36 -14.90
C GLY A 136 10.98 4.67 -13.54
N THR A 137 10.85 5.43 -12.46
CA THR A 137 10.54 4.98 -11.10
C THR A 137 9.26 4.15 -11.06
N THR A 138 9.37 2.90 -10.63
CA THR A 138 8.22 2.08 -10.28
C THR A 138 7.52 2.66 -9.06
N ARG A 139 6.21 2.82 -9.15
CA ARG A 139 5.38 3.38 -8.07
C ARG A 139 4.56 2.28 -7.44
N LEU A 140 4.72 2.06 -6.14
CA LEU A 140 3.91 1.18 -5.30
C LEU A 140 3.22 1.98 -4.18
N THR A 141 3.01 3.27 -4.40
CA THR A 141 2.42 4.14 -3.38
C THR A 141 1.06 3.60 -2.98
N GLU A 142 0.89 3.37 -1.67
CA GLU A 142 -0.34 2.87 -1.06
C GLU A 142 -0.79 1.48 -1.55
N ALA A 143 0.10 0.72 -2.19
CA ALA A 143 -0.18 -0.66 -2.55
C ALA A 143 -0.44 -1.51 -1.29
N LYS A 144 -1.44 -2.38 -1.37
CA LYS A 144 -1.79 -3.32 -0.31
C LYS A 144 -1.04 -4.63 -0.51
N MET A 145 0.07 -4.80 0.19
CA MET A 145 0.99 -5.94 0.06
C MET A 145 1.05 -6.80 1.33
N GLU A 146 0.03 -6.72 2.17
CA GLU A 146 -0.10 -7.52 3.38
C GLU A 146 0.15 -9.01 3.09
N ARG A 147 1.01 -9.65 3.88
CA ARG A 147 1.35 -11.08 3.78
C ARG A 147 1.89 -11.52 2.42
N SER A 148 2.30 -10.59 1.57
CA SER A 148 2.95 -10.92 0.30
C SER A 148 4.32 -11.53 0.53
N ILE A 149 4.76 -12.36 -0.42
CA ILE A 149 6.11 -12.93 -0.43
C ILE A 149 6.95 -12.08 -1.38
N LEU A 150 7.84 -11.27 -0.82
CA LEU A 150 8.73 -10.34 -1.51
C LEU A 150 10.21 -10.77 -1.39
N ALA A 151 10.46 -12.02 -0.97
CA ALA A 151 11.81 -12.50 -0.71
C ALA A 151 12.70 -12.33 -1.96
N GLY A 152 13.83 -11.64 -1.81
CA GLY A 152 14.76 -11.31 -2.89
C GLY A 152 14.22 -10.36 -3.95
N ALA A 153 13.07 -9.72 -3.74
CA ALA A 153 12.56 -8.71 -4.66
C ALA A 153 13.46 -7.46 -4.64
N ASN A 154 13.57 -6.80 -5.79
CA ASN A 154 14.41 -5.62 -5.93
C ASN A 154 13.56 -4.35 -6.01
N PHE A 155 13.55 -3.56 -4.94
CA PHE A 155 12.83 -2.29 -4.85
C PHE A 155 13.76 -1.07 -4.96
N ALA A 156 14.96 -1.23 -5.51
CA ALA A 156 15.91 -0.13 -5.51
C ALA A 156 15.38 1.07 -6.32
N GLY A 157 15.32 2.24 -5.67
CA GLY A 157 14.78 3.48 -6.25
C GLY A 157 13.26 3.52 -6.42
N CYS A 158 12.51 2.56 -5.86
CA CYS A 158 11.04 2.56 -5.93
C CYS A 158 10.41 3.54 -4.95
N ASP A 159 9.20 3.98 -5.28
CA ASP A 159 8.36 4.74 -4.34
C ASP A 159 7.30 3.83 -3.72
N LEU A 160 7.48 3.44 -2.46
CA LEU A 160 6.52 2.69 -1.66
C LEU A 160 5.83 3.55 -0.59
N THR A 161 5.79 4.88 -0.79
CA THR A 161 5.13 5.80 0.16
C THR A 161 3.73 5.27 0.48
N GLY A 162 3.45 5.05 1.75
CA GLY A 162 2.13 4.60 2.19
C GLY A 162 1.80 3.13 2.00
N ALA A 163 2.69 2.34 1.41
CA ALA A 163 2.44 0.93 1.16
C ALA A 163 2.19 0.17 2.48
N ASP A 164 1.42 -0.89 2.37
CA ASP A 164 1.04 -1.76 3.48
C ASP A 164 1.78 -3.09 3.33
N LEU A 165 2.87 -3.26 4.09
CA LEU A 165 3.74 -4.44 4.09
C LEU A 165 3.55 -5.29 5.36
N ASN A 166 2.39 -5.18 6.00
CA ASN A 166 2.10 -5.92 7.23
C ASN A 166 2.24 -7.43 7.02
N ASP A 167 2.94 -8.10 7.93
CA ASP A 167 3.24 -9.54 7.88
C ASP A 167 3.90 -10.02 6.57
N ALA A 168 4.44 -9.13 5.73
CA ALA A 168 5.08 -9.49 4.46
C ALA A 168 6.48 -10.10 4.67
N ASP A 169 6.88 -10.99 3.75
CA ASP A 169 8.22 -11.58 3.76
C ASP A 169 9.15 -10.82 2.81
N LEU A 170 9.98 -9.92 3.34
CA LEU A 170 10.99 -9.18 2.57
C LEU A 170 12.39 -9.83 2.65
N THR A 171 12.52 -11.10 3.03
CA THR A 171 13.85 -11.72 3.23
C THR A 171 14.78 -11.48 2.04
N GLY A 172 15.92 -10.83 2.26
CA GLY A 172 16.90 -10.54 1.20
C GLY A 172 16.45 -9.54 0.14
N ALA A 173 15.38 -8.77 0.37
CA ALA A 173 14.94 -7.74 -0.55
C ALA A 173 15.88 -6.53 -0.55
N GLU A 174 15.96 -5.86 -1.70
CA GLU A 174 16.79 -4.66 -1.90
C GLU A 174 15.93 -3.40 -1.77
N LEU A 175 16.18 -2.55 -0.77
CA LEU A 175 15.48 -1.27 -0.54
C LEU A 175 16.39 -0.05 -0.77
N THR A 176 17.54 -0.24 -1.41
CA THR A 176 18.50 0.84 -1.70
C THR A 176 17.82 1.99 -2.45
N SER A 177 17.90 3.21 -1.92
CA SER A 177 17.26 4.42 -2.48
C SER A 177 15.73 4.35 -2.61
N ALA A 178 15.06 3.36 -1.99
CA ALA A 178 13.60 3.29 -1.98
C ALA A 178 13.00 4.37 -1.07
N VAL A 179 11.82 4.88 -1.42
CA VAL A 179 11.05 5.83 -0.60
C VAL A 179 9.98 5.09 0.18
N LEU A 180 10.06 5.15 1.51
CA LEU A 180 9.24 4.38 2.45
C LEU A 180 8.46 5.27 3.43
N MET A 181 8.20 6.53 3.04
CA MET A 181 7.46 7.47 3.89
C MET A 181 6.05 6.94 4.20
N GLY A 182 5.67 7.00 5.47
CA GLY A 182 4.45 6.39 5.98
C GLY A 182 4.24 4.89 5.69
N THR A 183 5.21 4.12 5.17
CA THR A 183 5.04 2.67 4.90
C THR A 183 4.81 1.90 6.20
N ASP A 184 3.94 0.88 6.18
CA ASP A 184 3.67 0.04 7.34
C ASP A 184 4.40 -1.30 7.25
N PHE A 185 5.27 -1.58 8.21
CA PHE A 185 6.09 -2.79 8.30
C PHE A 185 5.70 -3.71 9.47
N CYS A 186 4.54 -3.51 10.10
CA CYS A 186 4.20 -4.29 11.29
C CYS A 186 4.19 -5.80 11.00
N GLY A 187 5.06 -6.55 11.69
CA GLY A 187 5.19 -8.00 11.52
C GLY A 187 5.96 -8.44 10.26
N ALA A 188 6.47 -7.51 9.45
CA ALA A 188 7.25 -7.84 8.26
C ALA A 188 8.58 -8.55 8.64
N ASN A 189 8.96 -9.54 7.83
CA ASN A 189 10.26 -10.18 7.96
C ASN A 189 11.31 -9.43 7.13
N LEU A 190 12.24 -8.77 7.81
CA LEU A 190 13.30 -7.97 7.19
C LEU A 190 14.66 -8.68 7.14
N ASP A 191 14.73 -9.98 7.44
CA ASP A 191 16.01 -10.69 7.52
C ASP A 191 16.82 -10.58 6.21
N GLY A 192 18.06 -10.09 6.31
CA GLY A 192 18.92 -9.87 5.14
C GLY A 192 18.45 -8.78 4.18
N VAL A 193 17.45 -7.96 4.53
CA VAL A 193 17.06 -6.80 3.71
C VAL A 193 18.22 -5.81 3.64
N VAL A 194 18.47 -5.32 2.44
CA VAL A 194 19.51 -4.33 2.18
C VAL A 194 18.90 -2.94 2.19
N PHE A 195 19.37 -2.11 3.13
CA PHE A 195 19.08 -0.68 3.19
C PHE A 195 20.32 0.10 2.74
N GLY A 196 20.11 1.20 2.03
CA GLY A 196 21.20 2.04 1.54
C GLY A 196 20.64 3.31 0.91
N ASN A 197 20.85 4.48 1.50
CA ASN A 197 20.16 5.71 1.11
C ASN A 197 18.61 5.56 1.08
N THR A 198 18.06 4.63 1.85
CA THR A 198 16.62 4.36 1.88
C THR A 198 15.92 5.51 2.61
N VAL A 199 14.91 6.11 2.00
CA VAL A 199 14.24 7.29 2.55
C VAL A 199 13.12 6.88 3.50
N MET A 200 13.23 7.22 4.77
CA MET A 200 12.18 7.05 5.77
C MET A 200 12.01 8.34 6.57
N ASP A 201 10.76 8.74 6.80
CA ASP A 201 10.45 9.77 7.80
C ASP A 201 10.60 9.21 9.23
N ASN A 202 10.72 10.10 10.21
CA ASN A 202 10.89 9.71 11.61
C ASN A 202 9.71 8.88 12.15
N ALA A 203 8.49 9.17 11.67
CA ALA A 203 7.28 8.47 12.10
C ALA A 203 7.27 7.00 11.64
N THR A 204 7.72 6.72 10.42
CA THR A 204 7.91 5.36 9.89
C THR A 204 9.07 4.67 10.59
N LEU A 205 10.19 5.37 10.81
CA LEU A 205 11.34 4.76 11.48
C LEU A 205 10.99 4.32 12.92
N THR A 206 10.25 5.15 13.65
CA THR A 206 9.86 4.86 15.05
C THR A 206 8.92 3.65 15.16
N ARG A 207 8.04 3.44 14.17
CA ARG A 207 7.12 2.29 14.13
C ARG A 207 7.74 1.05 13.47
N THR A 208 8.82 1.22 12.72
CA THR A 208 9.49 0.14 11.99
C THR A 208 10.55 -0.49 12.87
N PHE A 209 10.48 -1.80 13.02
CA PHE A 209 11.51 -2.52 13.73
C PHE A 209 12.47 -3.17 12.75
N ILE A 210 13.77 -2.90 12.93
CA ILE A 210 14.83 -3.45 12.09
C ILE A 210 15.68 -4.40 12.95
N PRO A 211 15.71 -5.72 12.68
CA PRO A 211 16.33 -6.74 13.56
C PRO A 211 17.85 -6.79 13.57
N PHE A 212 18.53 -5.83 12.95
CA PHE A 212 19.97 -5.78 12.81
C PHE A 212 20.45 -4.34 12.81
N ALA A 213 21.73 -4.16 13.14
CA ALA A 213 22.38 -2.87 13.03
C ALA A 213 22.47 -2.47 11.56
N LEU A 214 22.08 -1.24 11.26
CA LEU A 214 22.26 -0.64 9.95
C LEU A 214 23.61 0.06 9.89
N PRO A 215 24.28 0.07 8.71
CA PRO A 215 25.42 0.94 8.52
C PRO A 215 24.98 2.42 8.64
N PRO A 216 25.93 3.33 8.93
CA PRO A 216 25.70 4.77 8.76
C PRO A 216 25.11 5.04 7.38
N ASP A 217 24.15 5.97 7.29
CA ASP A 217 23.52 6.41 6.04
C ASP A 217 22.64 5.35 5.31
N ALA A 218 22.41 4.18 5.92
CA ALA A 218 21.47 3.19 5.36
C ALA A 218 20.06 3.75 5.20
N ILE A 219 19.63 4.52 6.21
CA ILE A 219 18.39 5.27 6.23
C ILE A 219 18.73 6.76 6.19
N VAL A 220 18.05 7.49 5.31
CA VAL A 220 18.14 8.94 5.21
C VAL A 220 16.75 9.54 5.42
N GLN A 221 16.71 10.76 5.96
CA GLN A 221 15.47 11.51 6.04
C GLN A 221 15.04 11.97 4.64
N PRO A 222 13.73 12.23 4.44
CA PRO A 222 13.26 12.79 3.18
C PRO A 222 13.93 14.13 2.90
N ASN A 223 14.48 14.28 1.70
CA ASN A 223 15.08 15.53 1.27
C ASN A 223 14.00 16.44 0.67
N TYR A 224 13.71 17.55 1.33
CA TYR A 224 12.74 18.53 0.86
C TYR A 224 13.43 19.66 0.14
N THR A 225 12.89 20.05 -1.02
CA THR A 225 13.31 21.26 -1.71
C THR A 225 12.75 22.47 -0.96
N ALA A 226 13.62 23.21 -0.28
CA ALA A 226 13.23 24.46 0.37
C ALA A 226 12.83 25.49 -0.69
N MET A 227 11.65 26.07 -0.56
CA MET A 227 11.12 27.07 -1.49
C MET A 227 10.86 28.39 -0.74
N PRO A 228 11.38 29.52 -1.25
CA PRO A 228 11.06 30.83 -0.69
C PRO A 228 9.55 31.10 -0.71
N VAL A 229 9.02 31.68 0.37
CA VAL A 229 7.58 32.00 0.48
C VAL A 229 7.10 32.84 -0.70
N ALA A 230 7.87 33.83 -1.15
CA ALA A 230 7.49 34.67 -2.29
C ALA A 230 7.33 33.87 -3.60
N GLU A 231 8.19 32.88 -3.84
CA GLU A 231 8.09 31.99 -5.01
C GLU A 231 6.87 31.09 -4.90
N PHE A 232 6.65 30.50 -3.73
CA PHE A 232 5.47 29.69 -3.46
C PHE A 232 4.17 30.48 -3.66
N LEU A 233 4.09 31.71 -3.15
CA LEU A 233 2.91 32.56 -3.31
C LEU A 233 2.68 32.95 -4.77
N ALA A 234 3.74 33.14 -5.57
CA ALA A 234 3.58 33.35 -7.01
C ALA A 234 2.99 32.11 -7.71
N LEU A 235 3.36 30.89 -7.28
CA LEU A 235 2.72 29.67 -7.78
C LEU A 235 1.26 29.55 -7.34
N VAL A 236 0.94 29.98 -6.12
CA VAL A 236 -0.46 30.05 -5.65
C VAL A 236 -1.27 31.03 -6.51
N GLU A 237 -0.74 32.19 -6.85
CA GLU A 237 -1.43 33.14 -7.75
C GLU A 237 -1.68 32.55 -9.15
N GLN A 238 -0.73 31.76 -9.68
CA GLN A 238 -0.94 31.05 -10.95
C GLN A 238 -2.01 29.95 -10.82
N HIS A 239 -2.09 29.32 -9.66
CA HIS A 239 -3.11 28.33 -9.37
C HIS A 239 -4.51 28.94 -9.23
N GLU A 240 -4.63 30.11 -8.59
CA GLU A 240 -5.90 30.82 -8.48
C GLU A 240 -6.43 31.20 -9.86
N ARG A 241 -5.60 31.73 -10.76
CA ARG A 241 -5.97 31.95 -12.18
C ARG A 241 -6.41 30.67 -12.88
N TRP A 242 -5.77 29.55 -12.57
CA TRP A 242 -6.13 28.24 -13.09
C TRP A 242 -7.49 27.76 -12.59
N VAL A 243 -7.81 27.98 -11.31
CA VAL A 243 -9.14 27.66 -10.76
C VAL A 243 -10.20 28.57 -11.39
N ASP A 244 -9.98 29.88 -11.39
CA ASP A 244 -10.94 30.89 -11.86
C ASP A 244 -11.31 30.72 -13.34
N SER A 245 -10.34 30.28 -14.16
CA SER A 245 -10.52 30.06 -15.60
C SER A 245 -11.03 28.66 -15.95
N GLY A 246 -11.28 27.78 -14.96
CA GLY A 246 -11.61 26.38 -15.22
C GLY A 246 -10.47 25.60 -15.89
N GLY A 247 -9.23 26.04 -15.68
CA GLY A 247 -8.00 25.44 -16.14
C GLY A 247 -7.42 25.97 -17.44
N ALA A 248 -7.99 27.06 -18.00
CA ALA A 248 -7.55 27.64 -19.27
C ALA A 248 -6.32 28.57 -19.14
N GLU A 249 -6.16 29.24 -17.99
CA GLU A 249 -5.08 30.19 -17.72
C GLU A 249 -4.29 29.79 -16.47
N GLY A 250 -3.06 30.27 -16.31
CA GLY A 250 -2.23 29.93 -15.16
C GLY A 250 -1.77 28.46 -15.13
N ALA A 251 -1.50 27.94 -13.93
CA ALA A 251 -1.05 26.56 -13.74
C ALA A 251 -1.54 26.00 -12.41
N ARG A 252 -2.03 24.75 -12.40
CA ARG A 252 -2.39 24.05 -11.17
C ARG A 252 -1.17 23.94 -10.24
N LEU A 253 -1.35 24.24 -8.97
CA LEU A 253 -0.34 23.98 -7.94
C LEU A 253 -0.16 22.47 -7.80
N ASP A 254 0.99 21.96 -8.23
CA ASP A 254 1.38 20.54 -8.14
C ASP A 254 2.82 20.47 -7.64
N LEU A 255 2.96 20.31 -6.32
CA LEU A 255 4.24 20.21 -5.62
C LEU A 255 4.33 18.86 -4.91
N ASP A 256 5.56 18.38 -4.82
CA ASP A 256 5.92 17.13 -4.16
C ASP A 256 7.30 17.28 -3.53
N LEU A 257 7.47 16.84 -2.28
CA LEU A 257 8.72 17.00 -1.52
C LEU A 257 9.25 18.45 -1.48
N VAL A 258 8.35 19.43 -1.37
CA VAL A 258 8.70 20.85 -1.21
C VAL A 258 8.43 21.28 0.24
N SER A 259 9.29 22.15 0.79
CA SER A 259 9.09 22.74 2.11
C SER A 259 8.99 24.27 2.02
N VAL A 260 7.91 24.82 2.58
CA VAL A 260 7.67 26.27 2.71
C VAL A 260 7.16 26.55 4.11
N ALA A 261 8.00 27.10 4.99
CA ALA A 261 7.60 27.42 6.36
C ALA A 261 6.86 28.77 6.45
N GLY A 262 5.80 28.83 7.25
CA GLY A 262 5.14 30.08 7.64
C GLY A 262 4.45 30.85 6.51
N ALA A 263 4.03 30.18 5.44
CA ALA A 263 3.33 30.83 4.33
C ALA A 263 1.96 31.38 4.78
N ASP A 264 1.66 32.63 4.41
CA ASP A 264 0.32 33.22 4.60
C ASP A 264 -0.60 32.92 3.41
N LEU A 265 -1.50 31.98 3.66
CA LEU A 265 -2.51 31.45 2.74
C LEU A 265 -3.93 31.81 3.21
N HIS A 266 -4.07 32.81 4.10
CA HIS A 266 -5.36 33.24 4.61
C HIS A 266 -6.34 33.57 3.48
N GLY A 267 -7.49 32.90 3.46
CA GLY A 267 -8.55 33.15 2.49
C GLY A 267 -8.22 32.80 1.03
N ARG A 268 -7.09 32.14 0.76
CA ARG A 268 -6.68 31.79 -0.61
C ARG A 268 -7.38 30.56 -1.16
N THR A 269 -7.43 30.45 -2.49
CA THR A 269 -8.03 29.31 -3.18
C THR A 269 -6.97 28.29 -3.60
N LEU A 270 -7.00 27.14 -2.96
CA LEU A 270 -6.14 25.97 -3.20
C LEU A 270 -6.98 24.76 -3.62
N ALA A 271 -8.18 25.01 -4.17
CA ALA A 271 -9.11 23.97 -4.58
C ALA A 271 -8.46 23.09 -5.66
N ALA A 272 -8.50 21.78 -5.44
CA ALA A 272 -7.82 20.78 -6.24
C ALA A 272 -6.28 20.97 -6.33
N ALA A 273 -5.62 21.77 -5.49
CA ALA A 273 -4.15 21.76 -5.44
C ALA A 273 -3.61 20.36 -5.12
N ARG A 274 -2.40 20.05 -5.58
CA ARG A 274 -1.65 18.84 -5.22
C ARG A 274 -0.40 19.26 -4.47
N LEU A 275 -0.33 18.97 -3.18
CA LEU A 275 0.80 19.29 -2.31
C LEU A 275 1.18 18.03 -1.53
N ARG A 276 1.45 16.95 -2.26
CA ARG A 276 1.74 15.64 -1.67
C ARG A 276 3.11 15.69 -1.01
N ARG A 277 3.26 15.04 0.14
CA ARG A 277 4.58 14.89 0.81
C ARG A 277 5.32 16.23 0.93
N CYS A 278 4.59 17.33 1.06
CA CYS A 278 5.15 18.67 1.24
C CYS A 278 5.18 19.01 2.74
N ARG A 279 5.94 20.04 3.10
CA ARG A 279 5.94 20.59 4.46
C ARG A 279 5.55 22.05 4.43
N LEU A 280 4.49 22.38 5.14
CA LEU A 280 3.99 23.74 5.34
C LEU A 280 3.87 24.07 6.84
N PRO A 281 4.94 23.89 7.64
CA PRO A 281 4.85 24.09 9.09
C PRO A 281 4.56 25.55 9.42
N GLY A 282 3.67 25.77 10.38
CA GLY A 282 3.25 27.11 10.81
C GLY A 282 2.53 27.93 9.73
N ALA A 283 2.07 27.30 8.63
CA ALA A 283 1.35 28.02 7.58
C ALA A 283 0.01 28.56 8.11
N ARG A 284 -0.35 29.76 7.69
CA ARG A 284 -1.64 30.36 8.03
C ARG A 284 -2.63 30.06 6.90
N LEU A 285 -3.46 29.05 7.11
CA LEU A 285 -4.50 28.55 6.19
C LEU A 285 -5.91 28.99 6.60
N THR A 286 -6.03 29.88 7.58
CA THR A 286 -7.32 30.40 8.05
C THR A 286 -8.23 30.82 6.89
N LYS A 287 -9.45 30.28 6.81
CA LYS A 287 -10.43 30.54 5.72
C LYS A 287 -9.97 30.15 4.30
N ALA A 288 -8.86 29.43 4.15
CA ALA A 288 -8.43 28.95 2.84
C ALA A 288 -9.41 27.89 2.31
N SER A 289 -9.59 27.88 0.99
CA SER A 289 -10.35 26.82 0.31
C SER A 289 -9.40 25.74 -0.18
N LEU A 290 -9.47 24.55 0.40
CA LEU A 290 -8.70 23.36 0.02
C LEU A 290 -9.65 22.27 -0.53
N GLU A 291 -10.81 22.66 -1.06
CA GLU A 291 -11.80 21.72 -1.57
C GLU A 291 -11.16 20.79 -2.61
N MET A 292 -11.35 19.47 -2.45
CA MET A 292 -10.80 18.44 -3.36
C MET A 292 -9.27 18.46 -3.52
N ALA A 293 -8.52 19.14 -2.63
CA ALA A 293 -7.06 19.16 -2.65
C ALA A 293 -6.46 17.79 -2.28
N GLU A 294 -5.30 17.49 -2.85
CA GLU A 294 -4.53 16.27 -2.57
C GLU A 294 -3.30 16.63 -1.73
N LEU A 295 -3.37 16.25 -0.46
CA LEU A 295 -2.47 16.64 0.62
C LEU A 295 -1.95 15.39 1.36
N SER A 296 -2.00 14.19 0.73
CA SER A 296 -1.50 12.98 1.38
C SER A 296 -0.04 13.14 1.78
N TYR A 297 0.28 12.70 3.01
CA TYR A 297 1.60 12.80 3.65
C TYR A 297 2.11 14.24 3.83
N ILE A 298 1.24 15.25 3.76
CA ILE A 298 1.65 16.62 4.06
C ILE A 298 2.01 16.75 5.54
N ASP A 299 3.04 17.55 5.84
CA ASP A 299 3.37 18.03 7.18
C ASP A 299 2.84 19.45 7.32
N LEU A 300 1.87 19.62 8.22
CA LEU A 300 1.22 20.89 8.56
C LEU A 300 1.40 21.21 10.05
N ASP A 301 2.46 20.72 10.68
CA ASP A 301 2.73 20.96 12.10
C ASP A 301 2.59 22.45 12.46
N GLU A 302 1.89 22.74 13.56
CA GLU A 302 1.60 24.10 14.05
C GLU A 302 0.85 25.03 13.06
N ALA A 303 0.30 24.52 11.96
CA ALA A 303 -0.47 25.33 11.01
C ALA A 303 -1.82 25.80 11.60
N ASP A 304 -2.26 26.97 11.15
CA ASP A 304 -3.54 27.56 11.54
C ASP A 304 -4.56 27.42 10.41
N LEU A 305 -5.43 26.41 10.51
CA LEU A 305 -6.49 26.07 9.56
C LEU A 305 -7.88 26.56 10.00
N ARG A 306 -7.99 27.47 10.98
CA ARG A 306 -9.33 27.89 11.48
C ARG A 306 -10.24 28.37 10.35
N ASP A 307 -11.47 27.87 10.34
CA ASP A 307 -12.48 28.14 9.31
C ASP A 307 -12.08 27.75 7.86
N ALA A 308 -11.04 26.93 7.68
CA ALA A 308 -10.66 26.45 6.35
C ALA A 308 -11.68 25.44 5.80
N VAL A 309 -11.80 25.37 4.48
CA VAL A 309 -12.72 24.46 3.78
C VAL A 309 -11.94 23.27 3.24
N LEU A 310 -12.10 22.09 3.85
CA LEU A 310 -11.45 20.83 3.49
C LEU A 310 -12.38 19.85 2.77
N ARG A 311 -13.49 20.32 2.19
CA ARG A 311 -14.52 19.45 1.64
C ARG A 311 -13.96 18.57 0.53
N GLY A 312 -14.08 17.26 0.70
CA GLY A 312 -13.55 16.27 -0.24
C GLY A 312 -12.03 16.25 -0.40
N ALA A 313 -11.29 16.98 0.44
CA ALA A 313 -9.83 16.99 0.44
C ALA A 313 -9.27 15.65 0.95
N THR A 314 -8.11 15.25 0.43
CA THR A 314 -7.42 14.04 0.86
C THR A 314 -6.19 14.41 1.66
N LEU A 315 -6.22 14.14 2.97
CA LEU A 315 -5.15 14.36 3.96
C LEU A 315 -4.71 13.03 4.57
N ARG A 316 -4.60 11.98 3.76
CA ARG A 316 -4.22 10.66 4.26
C ARG A 316 -2.81 10.68 4.79
N ARG A 317 -2.63 10.14 6.00
CA ARG A 317 -1.34 10.11 6.70
C ARG A 317 -0.66 11.48 6.77
N ALA A 318 -1.45 12.55 6.77
CA ALA A 318 -0.97 13.90 7.01
C ALA A 318 -0.54 14.04 8.48
N TYR A 319 0.50 14.81 8.73
CA TYR A 319 0.91 15.21 10.07
C TYR A 319 0.26 16.55 10.37
N LEU A 320 -0.78 16.51 11.22
CA LEU A 320 -1.62 17.64 11.63
C LEU A 320 -1.48 17.90 13.14
N ALA A 321 -0.37 17.45 13.73
CA ALA A 321 -0.12 17.67 15.14
C ALA A 321 -0.05 19.18 15.46
N HIS A 322 -0.51 19.55 16.66
CA HIS A 322 -0.48 20.93 17.15
C HIS A 322 -1.21 21.96 16.26
N THR A 323 -2.06 21.52 15.33
CA THR A 323 -2.77 22.44 14.42
C THR A 323 -3.98 23.09 15.09
N LEU A 324 -4.29 24.32 14.65
CA LEU A 324 -5.55 24.99 15.00
C LEU A 324 -6.57 24.74 13.89
N MET A 325 -7.57 23.91 14.14
CA MET A 325 -8.57 23.47 13.16
C MET A 325 -10.01 23.84 13.58
N ASN A 326 -10.18 24.84 14.45
CA ASN A 326 -11.51 25.26 14.87
C ASN A 326 -12.37 25.72 13.69
N GLY A 327 -13.63 25.29 13.64
CA GLY A 327 -14.56 25.72 12.58
C GLY A 327 -14.26 25.18 11.17
N VAL A 328 -13.30 24.26 11.02
CA VAL A 328 -12.99 23.64 9.73
C VAL A 328 -14.22 22.92 9.15
N ASP A 329 -14.48 23.11 7.86
CA ASP A 329 -15.54 22.40 7.14
C ASP A 329 -14.96 21.25 6.31
N ALA A 330 -15.10 20.01 6.81
CA ALA A 330 -14.67 18.79 6.12
C ALA A 330 -15.86 17.94 5.62
N ARG A 331 -17.02 18.57 5.39
CA ARG A 331 -18.20 17.88 4.84
C ARG A 331 -17.93 17.31 3.44
N PRO A 332 -18.73 16.34 2.98
CA PRO A 332 -18.54 15.77 1.67
C PRO A 332 -18.90 16.77 0.57
N VAL A 333 -18.31 16.56 -0.60
CA VAL A 333 -18.71 17.20 -1.85
C VAL A 333 -19.67 16.25 -2.57
N ALA A 334 -20.86 16.74 -2.93
CA ALA A 334 -21.79 15.96 -3.75
C ALA A 334 -21.29 15.92 -5.20
N LEU A 335 -21.01 14.71 -5.70
CA LEU A 335 -20.61 14.49 -7.09
C LEU A 335 -21.80 14.16 -7.97
N ALA A 336 -21.63 14.34 -9.28
CA ALA A 336 -22.59 13.89 -10.28
C ALA A 336 -22.94 12.40 -10.07
N GLY A 337 -24.24 12.08 -10.17
CA GLY A 337 -24.75 10.74 -9.92
C GLY A 337 -25.09 10.44 -8.45
N GLY A 338 -25.19 11.45 -7.59
CA GLY A 338 -25.68 11.30 -6.21
C GLY A 338 -24.70 10.60 -5.26
N ARG A 339 -23.41 10.60 -5.60
CA ARG A 339 -22.34 10.05 -4.74
C ARG A 339 -21.71 11.18 -3.95
N ASP A 340 -21.57 10.98 -2.66
CA ASP A 340 -20.83 11.90 -1.79
C ASP A 340 -19.34 11.55 -1.80
N TRP A 341 -18.50 12.57 -1.86
CA TRP A 341 -17.05 12.46 -1.77
C TRP A 341 -16.56 13.07 -0.46
N PRO A 342 -16.28 12.25 0.57
CA PRO A 342 -15.89 12.74 1.89
C PRO A 342 -14.46 13.27 1.90
N ALA A 343 -14.15 14.15 2.86
CA ALA A 343 -12.77 14.41 3.23
C ALA A 343 -12.13 13.13 3.80
N ASN A 344 -10.84 12.93 3.54
CA ASN A 344 -10.16 11.68 3.89
C ASN A 344 -8.90 11.93 4.73
N PHE A 345 -8.97 11.59 6.01
CA PHE A 345 -7.90 11.68 7.01
C PHE A 345 -7.40 10.29 7.46
N GLU A 346 -7.54 9.25 6.62
CA GLU A 346 -7.07 7.91 6.96
C GLU A 346 -5.59 7.93 7.38
N GLY A 347 -5.31 7.49 8.61
CA GLY A 347 -3.97 7.45 9.18
C GLY A 347 -3.34 8.80 9.52
N ALA A 348 -4.09 9.90 9.48
CA ALA A 348 -3.58 11.23 9.83
C ALA A 348 -3.29 11.34 11.34
N ASP A 349 -2.32 12.18 11.70
CA ASP A 349 -1.95 12.42 13.09
C ASP A 349 -2.46 13.78 13.55
N PHE A 350 -3.45 13.81 14.44
CA PHE A 350 -4.04 15.00 15.06
C PHE A 350 -3.57 15.19 16.51
N SER A 351 -2.42 14.64 16.89
CA SER A 351 -1.95 14.74 18.27
C SER A 351 -1.85 16.22 18.70
N ASP A 352 -2.45 16.55 19.84
CA ASP A 352 -2.50 17.90 20.41
C ASP A 352 -3.16 18.97 19.50
N ALA A 353 -3.93 18.57 18.48
CA ALA A 353 -4.67 19.48 17.59
C ALA A 353 -5.97 19.99 18.24
N ASP A 354 -6.37 21.22 17.87
CA ASP A 354 -7.65 21.82 18.28
C ASP A 354 -8.70 21.74 17.17
N LEU A 355 -9.60 20.77 17.25
CA LEU A 355 -10.64 20.48 16.26
C LEU A 355 -12.02 21.00 16.69
N ARG A 356 -12.11 21.82 17.75
CA ARG A 356 -13.41 22.22 18.31
C ARG A 356 -14.27 22.97 17.31
N ASP A 357 -15.57 22.68 17.32
CA ASP A 357 -16.56 23.29 16.44
C ASP A 357 -16.30 23.08 14.92
N SER A 358 -15.41 22.15 14.56
CA SER A 358 -15.26 21.72 13.17
C SER A 358 -16.44 20.84 12.73
N THR A 359 -16.65 20.70 11.42
CA THR A 359 -17.67 19.82 10.86
C THR A 359 -17.01 18.68 10.09
N MET A 360 -16.70 17.58 10.78
CA MET A 360 -15.90 16.47 10.23
C MET A 360 -16.59 15.11 10.26
N GLY A 361 -17.83 15.00 10.73
CA GLY A 361 -18.46 13.69 10.99
C GLY A 361 -18.49 12.66 9.85
N PRO A 362 -18.72 13.02 8.57
CA PRO A 362 -18.66 12.06 7.47
C PRO A 362 -17.25 11.87 6.88
N ALA A 363 -16.22 12.46 7.49
CA ALA A 363 -14.85 12.30 7.03
C ALA A 363 -14.30 10.91 7.38
N VAL A 364 -13.42 10.38 6.53
CA VAL A 364 -12.76 9.09 6.78
C VAL A 364 -11.61 9.31 7.75
N VAL A 365 -11.69 8.75 8.97
CA VAL A 365 -10.65 8.90 10.02
C VAL A 365 -10.03 7.57 10.47
N ARG A 366 -10.17 6.52 9.67
CA ARG A 366 -9.65 5.17 10.02
C ARG A 366 -8.15 5.21 10.31
N GLY A 367 -7.75 4.69 11.46
CA GLY A 367 -6.34 4.64 11.88
C GLY A 367 -5.70 6.01 12.17
N ALA A 368 -6.48 7.09 12.20
CA ALA A 368 -6.01 8.39 12.61
C ALA A 368 -5.68 8.41 14.11
N VAL A 369 -4.71 9.23 14.50
CA VAL A 369 -4.24 9.40 15.88
C VAL A 369 -4.79 10.70 16.44
N PHE A 370 -5.32 10.68 17.66
CA PHE A 370 -5.95 11.85 18.31
C PHE A 370 -5.44 12.06 19.74
N THR A 371 -4.18 11.69 20.03
CA THR A 371 -3.61 11.82 21.37
C THR A 371 -3.73 13.27 21.84
N ASN A 372 -4.44 13.53 22.95
CA ASN A 372 -4.71 14.87 23.50
C ASN A 372 -5.43 15.86 22.56
N ALA A 373 -6.03 15.42 21.46
CA ALA A 373 -6.75 16.32 20.57
C ALA A 373 -8.04 16.86 21.22
N LEU A 374 -8.36 18.13 20.99
CA LEU A 374 -9.61 18.75 21.44
C LEU A 374 -10.68 18.58 20.37
N THR A 375 -11.65 17.70 20.58
CA THR A 375 -12.62 17.29 19.53
C THR A 375 -14.07 17.69 19.82
N GLU A 376 -14.31 18.55 20.81
CA GLU A 376 -15.69 18.93 21.17
C GLU A 376 -16.42 19.58 19.99
N GLY A 377 -17.57 19.04 19.61
CA GLY A 377 -18.35 19.58 18.49
C GLY A 377 -17.85 19.20 17.08
N ALA A 378 -16.72 18.49 16.95
CA ALA A 378 -16.15 18.09 15.66
C ALA A 378 -17.03 17.10 14.86
N GLY A 379 -17.91 16.38 15.57
CA GLY A 379 -18.79 15.35 15.00
C GLY A 379 -18.09 14.06 14.57
N ILE A 380 -16.82 13.87 14.94
CA ILE A 380 -16.01 12.68 14.60
C ILE A 380 -16.36 11.52 15.53
N ASP A 381 -16.68 10.36 14.95
CA ASP A 381 -16.70 9.10 15.69
C ASP A 381 -15.25 8.64 15.92
N MET A 382 -14.76 8.79 17.16
CA MET A 382 -13.40 8.45 17.54
C MET A 382 -13.21 6.91 17.50
N PRO A 383 -12.29 6.38 16.67
CA PRO A 383 -11.95 4.96 16.73
C PRO A 383 -11.24 4.65 18.06
N GLU A 384 -11.46 3.44 18.62
CA GLU A 384 -10.73 2.99 19.80
C GLU A 384 -9.21 3.06 19.56
N ALA A 385 -8.50 3.76 20.45
CA ALA A 385 -7.06 3.98 20.34
C ALA A 385 -6.31 2.64 20.36
N SER A 386 -5.66 2.26 19.25
CA SER A 386 -4.72 1.13 19.24
C SER A 386 -3.30 1.66 19.20
N SER A 387 -2.55 1.52 20.29
CA SER A 387 -1.12 1.82 20.30
C SER A 387 -0.33 0.75 19.52
N PRO A 388 0.67 1.11 18.70
CA PRO A 388 1.60 0.13 18.16
C PRO A 388 2.54 -0.38 19.27
N PHE A 389 2.52 -1.68 19.57
CA PHE A 389 3.53 -2.33 20.43
C PHE A 389 4.70 -2.88 19.59
N PRO A 390 5.91 -2.92 20.16
CA PRO A 390 7.13 -3.33 19.47
C PRO A 390 7.06 -4.82 19.08
N PRO A 391 7.67 -5.20 17.95
CA PRO A 391 7.57 -6.56 17.45
C PRO A 391 8.47 -7.55 18.21
N PRO A 392 8.16 -8.86 18.11
CA PRO A 392 8.81 -9.93 18.88
C PRO A 392 10.33 -10.04 18.63
N PRO A 393 11.15 -10.59 19.54
CA PRO A 393 12.62 -10.63 19.43
C PRO A 393 13.20 -11.31 18.16
N PRO A 394 14.46 -10.99 17.75
CA PRO A 394 15.06 -11.43 16.48
C PRO A 394 15.09 -12.94 16.22
N GLU A 395 15.19 -13.74 17.28
CA GLU A 395 15.24 -15.20 17.19
C GLU A 395 13.89 -15.82 16.77
N GLU A 396 12.76 -15.13 17.03
CA GLU A 396 11.41 -15.58 16.65
C GLU A 396 11.01 -15.24 15.21
N ARG A 397 11.73 -14.31 14.54
CA ARG A 397 11.39 -13.83 13.18
C ARG A 397 12.00 -14.66 12.04
N ARG A 398 13.00 -15.49 12.31
CA ARG A 398 13.96 -16.00 11.31
C ARG A 398 13.51 -17.11 10.35
N ARG A 399 12.24 -17.51 10.24
CA ARG A 399 11.84 -18.61 9.34
C ARG A 399 10.39 -18.52 8.83
N GLN A 400 10.06 -17.66 7.87
CA GLN A 400 8.66 -17.56 7.43
C GLN A 400 8.44 -17.49 5.91
N LYS A 401 8.69 -18.61 5.22
CA LYS A 401 7.93 -18.93 4.00
C LYS A 401 6.50 -19.26 4.44
N ARG A 402 5.49 -18.53 3.95
CA ARG A 402 4.06 -18.78 4.25
C ARG A 402 3.47 -19.77 3.23
N PHE A 403 2.60 -20.64 3.71
CA PHE A 403 1.95 -21.71 2.96
C PHE A 403 0.43 -21.64 3.14
N VAL A 404 -0.31 -21.84 2.05
CA VAL A 404 -1.79 -21.98 2.07
C VAL A 404 -2.19 -23.46 2.13
N ARG A 405 -1.31 -24.35 1.66
CA ARG A 405 -1.53 -25.79 1.62
C ARG A 405 -0.35 -26.56 2.21
N PRO A 406 -0.58 -27.66 2.94
CA PRO A 406 -1.89 -28.17 3.37
C PRO A 406 -2.64 -27.16 4.25
N GLY A 407 -3.97 -27.20 4.20
CA GLY A 407 -4.79 -26.32 5.04
C GLY A 407 -4.61 -26.68 6.52
N MET A 408 -4.76 -25.70 7.41
CA MET A 408 -4.70 -25.92 8.85
C MET A 408 -5.96 -25.38 9.51
N VAL A 409 -6.35 -25.96 10.65
CA VAL A 409 -7.48 -25.50 11.47
C VAL A 409 -7.01 -25.35 12.91
N VAL A 410 -7.41 -24.26 13.55
CA VAL A 410 -7.09 -23.95 14.94
C VAL A 410 -8.36 -24.07 15.77
N HIS A 411 -8.40 -25.06 16.65
CA HIS A 411 -9.49 -25.31 17.57
C HIS A 411 -9.18 -24.66 18.93
N THR A 412 -10.13 -23.90 19.43
CA THR A 412 -10.05 -23.16 20.69
C THR A 412 -11.36 -23.29 21.45
N ASP A 413 -11.38 -22.78 22.68
CA ASP A 413 -12.60 -22.73 23.50
C ASP A 413 -13.68 -21.82 22.89
N HIS A 414 -13.30 -20.92 21.99
CA HIS A 414 -14.19 -19.99 21.29
C HIS A 414 -14.59 -20.45 19.88
N GLY A 415 -14.23 -21.68 19.51
CA GLY A 415 -14.58 -22.27 18.23
C GLY A 415 -13.37 -22.71 17.40
N SER A 416 -13.66 -23.08 16.16
CA SER A 416 -12.69 -23.63 15.21
C SER A 416 -12.47 -22.66 14.07
N PHE A 417 -11.23 -22.24 13.88
CA PHE A 417 -10.84 -21.21 12.94
C PHE A 417 -9.94 -21.80 11.86
N PRO A 418 -10.37 -21.86 10.60
CA PRO A 418 -9.49 -22.30 9.53
C PRO A 418 -8.38 -21.26 9.32
N ALA A 419 -7.16 -21.73 9.16
CA ALA A 419 -6.02 -20.90 8.79
C ALA A 419 -6.11 -20.55 7.30
N ARG A 420 -6.08 -19.25 6.99
CA ARG A 420 -5.92 -18.72 5.63
C ARG A 420 -4.54 -19.06 5.07
N ASN A 421 -3.52 -18.90 5.90
CA ASN A 421 -2.14 -19.33 5.64
C ASN A 421 -1.41 -19.61 6.95
N TRP A 422 -0.26 -20.27 6.85
CA TRP A 422 0.60 -20.60 7.98
C TRP A 422 2.07 -20.52 7.59
N SER A 423 2.94 -20.21 8.55
CA SER A 423 4.40 -20.33 8.45
C SER A 423 4.92 -21.15 9.63
N VAL A 424 6.22 -21.36 9.69
CA VAL A 424 6.83 -21.93 10.90
C VAL A 424 6.59 -21.01 12.11
N GLY A 425 6.44 -19.70 11.90
CA GLY A 425 6.30 -18.71 12.98
C GLY A 425 4.87 -18.38 13.41
N GLY A 426 3.85 -18.75 12.65
CA GLY A 426 2.46 -18.43 13.02
C GLY A 426 1.41 -18.80 12.00
N LEU A 427 0.16 -18.45 12.30
CA LEU A 427 -0.99 -18.65 11.42
C LEU A 427 -1.74 -17.34 11.22
N CYS A 428 -2.37 -17.21 10.06
CA CYS A 428 -3.42 -16.22 9.84
C CYS A 428 -4.75 -16.95 9.85
N LEU A 429 -5.64 -16.67 10.81
CA LEU A 429 -6.92 -17.35 10.96
C LEU A 429 -8.04 -16.54 10.30
N LEU A 430 -8.97 -17.25 9.65
CA LEU A 430 -10.29 -16.71 9.35
C LEU A 430 -11.13 -16.82 10.62
N ALA A 431 -11.27 -15.70 11.30
CA ALA A 431 -11.99 -15.60 12.56
C ALA A 431 -12.88 -14.36 12.44
N VAL A 432 -14.20 -14.57 12.47
CA VAL A 432 -15.20 -13.50 12.45
C VAL A 432 -15.78 -13.43 13.86
N ASN A 433 -15.86 -12.23 14.44
CA ASN A 433 -16.38 -12.00 15.79
C ASN A 433 -15.64 -12.77 16.90
N GLN A 434 -14.32 -12.95 16.79
CA GLN A 434 -13.53 -13.60 17.84
C GLN A 434 -13.37 -12.72 19.09
N PRO A 435 -13.35 -13.31 20.29
CA PRO A 435 -13.14 -12.58 21.54
C PRO A 435 -11.67 -12.27 21.82
N TYR A 436 -10.77 -12.58 20.89
CA TYR A 436 -9.34 -12.47 21.09
C TYR A 436 -8.84 -11.03 20.95
N GLN A 437 -8.13 -10.58 21.98
CA GLN A 437 -7.53 -9.25 22.08
C GLN A 437 -6.08 -9.26 21.58
N ARG A 438 -5.60 -8.15 21.00
CA ARG A 438 -4.19 -8.03 20.58
C ARG A 438 -3.25 -8.25 21.77
N GLY A 439 -2.19 -9.04 21.58
CA GLY A 439 -1.24 -9.42 22.64
C GLY A 439 -1.72 -10.55 23.56
N GLN A 440 -3.00 -10.93 23.49
CA GLN A 440 -3.52 -12.06 24.26
C GLN A 440 -2.80 -13.35 23.86
N THR A 441 -2.39 -14.11 24.88
CA THR A 441 -1.92 -15.48 24.68
C THR A 441 -3.06 -16.44 24.99
N PHE A 442 -3.28 -17.42 24.13
CA PHE A 442 -4.27 -18.46 24.33
C PHE A 442 -3.73 -19.81 23.86
N GLN A 443 -4.19 -20.89 24.47
CA GLN A 443 -3.84 -22.22 24.03
C GLN A 443 -4.85 -22.69 22.98
N ALA A 444 -4.37 -23.39 21.96
CA ALA A 444 -5.21 -23.94 20.91
C ALA A 444 -4.68 -25.28 20.42
N ARG A 445 -5.59 -26.13 19.95
CA ARG A 445 -5.25 -27.35 19.21
C ARG A 445 -5.21 -27.03 17.73
N VAL A 446 -4.03 -27.12 17.14
CA VAL A 446 -3.77 -26.88 15.72
C VAL A 446 -3.75 -28.23 14.99
N VAL A 447 -4.45 -28.35 13.87
CA VAL A 447 -4.55 -29.59 13.08
C VAL A 447 -4.36 -29.32 11.59
N LEU A 448 -3.94 -30.34 10.84
CA LEU A 448 -4.05 -30.32 9.37
C LEU A 448 -5.51 -30.54 8.97
N ALA A 449 -6.04 -29.70 8.08
CA ALA A 449 -7.43 -29.73 7.65
C ALA A 449 -7.84 -31.10 7.07
N ASP A 450 -6.96 -31.70 6.26
CA ASP A 450 -7.21 -32.97 5.57
C ASP A 450 -6.74 -34.20 6.37
N LYS A 451 -6.04 -34.00 7.49
CA LYS A 451 -5.45 -35.05 8.34
C LYS A 451 -5.53 -34.64 9.81
N GLN A 452 -6.74 -34.64 10.38
CA GLN A 452 -7.00 -34.14 11.74
C GLN A 452 -6.26 -34.90 12.85
N GLU A 453 -5.82 -36.12 12.56
CA GLU A 453 -4.93 -36.92 13.41
C GLU A 453 -3.53 -36.32 13.58
N VAL A 454 -3.08 -35.49 12.63
CA VAL A 454 -1.85 -34.70 12.76
C VAL A 454 -2.21 -33.40 13.47
N ALA A 455 -1.98 -33.39 14.79
CA ALA A 455 -2.37 -32.30 15.67
C ALA A 455 -1.23 -31.88 16.62
N ALA A 456 -1.27 -30.64 17.09
CA ALA A 456 -0.40 -30.13 18.13
C ALA A 456 -1.15 -29.15 19.02
N VAL A 457 -0.88 -29.17 20.31
CA VAL A 457 -1.31 -28.09 21.22
C VAL A 457 -0.25 -27.00 21.16
N ALA A 458 -0.68 -25.76 20.90
CA ALA A 458 0.19 -24.61 20.77
C ALA A 458 -0.33 -23.44 21.61
N ASN A 459 0.58 -22.73 22.25
CA ASN A 459 0.30 -21.42 22.83
C ASN A 459 0.47 -20.39 21.72
N LEU A 460 -0.60 -19.67 21.40
CA LEU A 460 -0.68 -18.68 20.34
C LEU A 460 -0.75 -17.29 20.95
N VAL A 461 -0.02 -16.33 20.36
CA VAL A 461 -0.11 -14.91 20.71
C VAL A 461 -0.79 -14.16 19.57
N VAL A 462 -1.83 -13.39 19.88
CA VAL A 462 -2.50 -12.53 18.91
C VAL A 462 -1.60 -11.35 18.52
N LEU A 463 -1.24 -11.25 17.24
CA LEU A 463 -0.42 -10.16 16.69
C LEU A 463 -1.27 -8.99 16.20
N HIS A 464 -2.31 -9.31 15.44
CA HIS A 464 -3.17 -8.34 14.77
C HIS A 464 -4.57 -8.90 14.60
N ARG A 465 -5.57 -8.03 14.71
CA ARG A 465 -6.99 -8.30 14.46
C ARG A 465 -7.48 -7.33 13.40
N ASP A 466 -8.10 -7.86 12.37
CA ASP A 466 -8.85 -7.09 11.39
C ASP A 466 -10.30 -7.58 11.44
N GLU A 467 -11.17 -6.77 12.08
CA GLU A 467 -12.58 -7.12 12.29
C GLU A 467 -13.38 -7.06 11.00
N GLU A 468 -13.10 -6.07 10.15
CA GLU A 468 -13.79 -5.92 8.86
C GLU A 468 -13.54 -7.12 7.95
N ARG A 469 -12.32 -7.66 7.97
CA ARG A 469 -11.93 -8.81 7.14
C ARG A 469 -12.10 -10.16 7.83
N GLY A 470 -12.53 -10.19 9.09
CA GLY A 470 -12.63 -11.41 9.88
C GLY A 470 -11.31 -12.16 9.96
N GLN A 471 -10.25 -11.46 10.36
CA GLN A 471 -8.89 -12.00 10.37
C GLN A 471 -8.23 -11.85 11.75
N LEU A 472 -7.52 -12.92 12.14
CA LEU A 472 -6.69 -12.95 13.33
C LEU A 472 -5.29 -13.46 12.96
N SER A 473 -4.30 -12.58 12.94
CA SER A 473 -2.89 -12.99 12.82
C SER A 473 -2.38 -13.44 14.19
N VAL A 474 -1.87 -14.66 14.27
CA VAL A 474 -1.32 -15.25 15.50
C VAL A 474 0.08 -15.78 15.26
N ARG A 475 0.95 -15.70 16.27
CA ARG A 475 2.25 -16.37 16.27
C ARG A 475 2.29 -17.51 17.26
N PHE A 476 3.16 -18.48 17.02
CA PHE A 476 3.47 -19.50 18.04
C PHE A 476 4.35 -18.87 19.13
N HIS A 477 3.92 -18.98 20.39
CA HIS A 477 4.66 -18.45 21.54
C HIS A 477 5.86 -19.33 21.89
N GLN A 478 5.70 -20.64 21.80
CA GLN A 478 6.73 -21.63 22.13
C GLN A 478 6.61 -22.84 21.19
N TYR A 479 7.74 -23.50 20.92
CA TYR A 479 7.83 -24.67 20.06
C TYR A 479 7.97 -25.95 20.88
N GLY A 480 6.83 -26.56 21.21
CA GLY A 480 6.80 -27.95 21.69
C GLY A 480 7.16 -28.94 20.57
N ASP A 481 7.54 -30.16 20.95
CA ASP A 481 7.96 -31.19 19.98
C ASP A 481 6.80 -31.64 19.07
N ASP A 482 5.57 -31.64 19.58
CA ASP A 482 4.36 -31.90 18.78
C ASP A 482 4.14 -30.82 17.72
N LEU A 483 4.31 -29.55 18.10
CA LEU A 483 4.16 -28.42 17.16
C LEU A 483 5.24 -28.46 16.08
N LYS A 484 6.51 -28.74 16.45
CA LYS A 484 7.59 -28.91 15.48
C LYS A 484 7.29 -30.07 14.51
N SER A 485 6.77 -31.18 15.03
CA SER A 485 6.42 -32.36 14.24
C SER A 485 5.27 -32.07 13.27
N LEU A 486 4.23 -31.38 13.74
CA LEU A 486 3.11 -30.94 12.92
C LEU A 486 3.55 -29.97 11.81
N LEU A 487 4.35 -28.96 12.13
CA LEU A 487 4.86 -28.00 11.13
C LEU A 487 5.78 -28.67 10.10
N LYS A 488 6.60 -29.64 10.52
CA LYS A 488 7.43 -30.45 9.61
C LYS A 488 6.57 -31.31 8.69
N ALA A 489 5.54 -31.97 9.22
CA ALA A 489 4.61 -32.75 8.42
C ALA A 489 3.85 -31.87 7.41
N ALA A 490 3.37 -30.70 7.86
CA ALA A 490 2.71 -29.72 7.02
C ALA A 490 3.63 -29.26 5.86
N PHE A 491 4.91 -28.99 6.15
CA PHE A 491 5.89 -28.58 5.14
C PHE A 491 6.21 -29.69 4.13
N LEU A 492 6.35 -30.93 4.59
CA LEU A 492 6.56 -32.08 3.69
C LEU A 492 5.36 -32.34 2.78
N GLU A 493 4.13 -32.22 3.32
CA GLU A 493 2.91 -32.31 2.51
C GLU A 493 2.83 -31.17 1.49
N HIS A 494 3.22 -29.95 1.87
CA HIS A 494 3.33 -28.83 0.94
C HIS A 494 4.29 -29.16 -0.23
N GLN A 495 5.48 -29.68 0.07
CA GLN A 495 6.45 -30.07 -0.97
C GLN A 495 5.89 -31.11 -1.92
N LYS A 496 5.18 -32.13 -1.42
CA LYS A 496 4.51 -33.13 -2.28
C LYS A 496 3.45 -32.51 -3.21
N MET A 497 2.74 -31.49 -2.73
CA MET A 497 1.71 -30.80 -3.52
C MET A 497 2.29 -29.85 -4.56
N ALA A 498 3.50 -29.33 -4.33
CA ALA A 498 4.14 -28.34 -5.18
C ALA A 498 4.82 -28.94 -6.43
N GLY A 499 4.96 -30.27 -6.50
CA GLY A 499 5.65 -30.98 -7.59
C GLY A 499 7.13 -31.13 -7.30
#